data_AF-A0A975EE76-F1
#
_entry.id   AF-A0A975EE76-F1
#
_cell.length_a   1.000
_cell.length_b   1.000
_cell.length_c   1.000
_cell.angle_alpha   90.00
_cell.angle_beta   90.00
_cell.angle_gamma   90.00
#
_symmetry.space_group_name_H-M   'P 1'
#
loop_
_entity.id
_entity.type
_entity.pdbx_description
1 polymer ?
#
loop_
_entity_poly.entity_id
_entity_poly.type
_entity_poly.pdbx_seq_one_letter_code
_entity_poly.pdbx_strand_id
1 'polypeptide(L)'
;MNQPSARPFVPLEELVASKTLQSVDSFVLDDYVYTSTIRGIELSWLCLSRRLLWMATGHEHIEPELLNWIDAMPPRSVMYDIGASNGIFSVYAAAKGVDVYAFEPDPSNYFLLSL
;
A
#
# COMPACT_ATOMS: atom_id res chain seq x y z
N MET A 1 0.72 22.65 48.85
CA MET A 1 1.09 22.03 47.57
C MET A 1 0.48 20.64 47.55
N ASN A 2 -0.62 20.44 46.80
CA ASN A 2 -1.14 19.09 46.58
C ASN A 2 -0.25 18.41 45.55
N GLN A 3 0.41 17.31 45.93
CA GLN A 3 1.06 16.44 44.96
C GLN A 3 -0.02 15.85 44.04
N PRO A 4 0.17 15.84 42.71
CA PRO A 4 -0.78 15.18 41.83
C PRO A 4 -0.81 13.69 42.17
N SER A 5 -1.99 13.15 42.47
CA SER A 5 -2.16 11.72 42.75
C SER A 5 -1.71 10.92 41.53
N ALA A 6 -0.76 10.00 41.72
CA ALA A 6 -0.32 9.11 40.65
C ALA A 6 -1.53 8.35 40.09
N ARG A 7 -1.67 8.31 38.76
CA ARG A 7 -2.75 7.53 38.11
C ARG A 7 -2.53 6.05 38.42
N PRO A 8 -3.58 5.29 38.78
CA PRO A 8 -3.45 3.85 38.98
C PRO A 8 -3.07 3.16 37.67
N PHE A 9 -2.21 2.14 37.77
CA PHE A 9 -1.90 1.25 36.66
C PHE A 9 -3.13 0.45 36.27
N VAL A 10 -3.37 0.30 34.97
CA VAL A 10 -4.46 -0.51 34.42
C VAL A 10 -3.84 -1.50 33.42
N PRO A 11 -3.90 -2.82 33.66
CA PRO A 11 -3.41 -3.82 32.72
C PRO A 11 -4.40 -3.91 31.54
N LEU A 12 -4.08 -3.26 30.43
CA LEU A 12 -5.00 -3.12 29.30
C LEU A 12 -5.32 -4.48 28.65
N GLU A 13 -4.39 -5.41 28.70
CA GLU A 13 -4.50 -6.77 28.17
C GLU A 13 -5.59 -7.57 28.90
N GLU A 14 -5.80 -7.30 30.19
CA GLU A 14 -6.85 -7.94 30.99
C GLU A 14 -8.24 -7.35 30.71
N LEU A 15 -8.33 -6.19 30.02
CA LEU A 15 -9.60 -5.55 29.67
C LEU A 15 -10.28 -6.19 28.44
N VAL A 16 -9.58 -7.07 27.72
CA VAL A 16 -10.02 -7.66 26.46
C VAL A 16 -10.13 -9.17 26.60
N ALA A 17 -11.24 -9.73 26.13
CA ALA A 17 -11.42 -11.19 26.14
C ALA A 17 -10.37 -11.88 25.25
N SER A 18 -9.85 -13.02 25.70
CA SER A 18 -8.82 -13.78 24.98
C SER A 18 -9.21 -14.13 23.54
N LYS A 19 -10.50 -14.36 23.28
CA LYS A 19 -11.02 -14.61 21.92
C LYS A 19 -10.80 -13.41 20.98
N THR A 20 -10.99 -12.19 21.49
CA THR A 20 -10.77 -10.97 20.71
C THR A 20 -9.29 -10.79 20.41
N LEU A 21 -8.42 -11.01 21.41
CA LEU A 21 -6.96 -10.99 21.20
C LEU A 21 -6.54 -11.99 20.12
N GLN A 22 -6.99 -13.25 20.23
CA GLN A 22 -6.73 -14.28 19.22
C GLN A 22 -7.20 -13.90 17.81
N SER A 23 -8.33 -13.19 17.70
CA SER A 23 -8.85 -12.75 16.40
C SER A 23 -7.94 -11.68 15.78
N VAL A 24 -7.44 -10.74 16.59
CA VAL A 24 -6.47 -9.72 16.14
C VAL A 24 -5.14 -10.37 15.77
N ASP A 25 -4.64 -11.28 16.60
CA ASP A 25 -3.39 -12.00 16.38
C ASP A 25 -3.44 -12.91 15.14
N SER A 26 -4.64 -13.34 14.73
CA SER A 26 -4.81 -14.18 13.54
C SER A 26 -4.77 -13.42 12.22
N PHE A 27 -4.77 -12.08 12.23
CA PHE A 27 -4.70 -11.29 11.01
C PHE A 27 -3.29 -11.30 10.43
N VAL A 28 -3.13 -11.88 9.25
CA VAL A 28 -1.88 -11.90 8.49
C VAL A 28 -2.05 -11.08 7.23
N LEU A 29 -1.37 -9.94 7.14
CA LEU A 29 -1.50 -9.04 6.00
C LEU A 29 -0.99 -9.68 4.69
N ASP A 30 0.07 -10.48 4.80
CA ASP A 30 0.72 -11.15 3.66
C ASP A 30 -0.20 -12.14 2.92
N ASP A 31 -1.25 -12.67 3.59
CA ASP A 31 -2.25 -13.53 2.96
C ASP A 31 -3.06 -12.80 1.88
N TYR A 32 -3.00 -11.46 1.86
CA TYR A 32 -3.68 -10.61 0.88
C TYR A 32 -2.71 -10.02 -0.16
N VAL A 33 -1.44 -10.41 -0.15
CA VAL A 33 -0.47 -9.97 -1.15
C VAL A 33 -0.60 -10.83 -2.40
N TYR A 34 -0.70 -10.18 -3.55
CA TYR A 34 -0.66 -10.82 -4.85
C TYR A 34 0.53 -10.31 -5.63
N THR A 35 1.28 -11.22 -6.25
CA THR A 35 2.42 -10.88 -7.10
C THR A 35 2.05 -11.06 -8.56
N SER A 36 2.35 -10.06 -9.39
CA SER A 36 2.23 -10.14 -10.85
C SER A 36 3.50 -9.64 -11.53
N THR A 37 3.72 -10.11 -12.75
CA THR A 37 4.83 -9.65 -13.59
C THR A 37 4.30 -8.64 -14.59
N ILE A 38 4.83 -7.42 -14.53
CA ILE A 38 4.48 -6.31 -15.43
C ILE A 38 5.71 -6.00 -16.28
N ARG A 39 5.64 -6.27 -17.58
CA ARG A 39 6.73 -6.06 -18.56
C ARG A 39 8.08 -6.66 -18.11
N GLY A 40 8.02 -7.85 -17.49
CA GLY A 40 9.19 -8.57 -16.97
C GLY A 40 9.64 -8.14 -15.58
N ILE A 41 8.96 -7.21 -14.92
CA ILE A 41 9.24 -6.78 -13.55
C ILE A 41 8.24 -7.42 -12.61
N GLU A 42 8.72 -8.15 -11.62
CA GLU A 42 7.88 -8.73 -10.57
C GLU A 42 7.51 -7.66 -9.54
N LEU A 43 6.21 -7.47 -9.31
CA LEU A 43 5.66 -6.49 -8.38
C LEU A 43 4.63 -7.15 -7.46
N SER A 44 4.65 -6.76 -6.19
CA SER A 44 3.73 -7.25 -5.17
C SER A 44 2.71 -6.17 -4.82
N TRP A 45 1.46 -6.58 -4.65
CA TRP A 45 0.31 -5.71 -4.47
C TRP A 45 -0.51 -6.16 -3.28
N LEU A 46 -0.81 -5.26 -2.35
CA LEU A 46 -1.80 -5.56 -1.32
C LEU A 46 -3.21 -5.52 -1.91
N CYS A 47 -3.88 -6.67 -1.95
CA CYS A 47 -5.13 -6.89 -2.65
C CYS A 47 -6.28 -7.19 -1.68
N LEU A 48 -6.69 -6.18 -0.89
CA LEU A 48 -7.80 -6.27 0.07
C LEU A 48 -9.20 -6.32 -0.59
N SER A 49 -9.28 -6.24 -1.92
CA SER A 49 -10.55 -6.30 -2.65
C SER A 49 -10.38 -6.90 -4.05
N ARG A 50 -11.51 -7.35 -4.64
CA ARG A 50 -11.56 -7.81 -6.03
C ARG A 50 -11.08 -6.75 -7.02
N ARG A 51 -11.35 -5.47 -6.74
CA ARG A 51 -10.94 -4.36 -7.61
C ARG A 51 -9.41 -4.23 -7.63
N LEU A 52 -8.76 -4.32 -6.48
CA LEU A 52 -7.31 -4.25 -6.38
C LEU A 52 -6.66 -5.45 -7.09
N LEU A 53 -7.21 -6.66 -6.89
CA LEU A 53 -6.75 -7.85 -7.60
C LEU A 53 -6.85 -7.68 -9.11
N TRP A 54 -7.98 -7.20 -9.63
CA TRP A 54 -8.14 -6.94 -11.07
C TRP A 54 -7.14 -5.92 -11.61
N MET A 55 -6.80 -4.91 -10.81
CA MET A 55 -5.80 -3.91 -11.18
C MET A 55 -4.39 -4.50 -11.22
N ALA A 56 -4.04 -5.31 -10.22
CA ALA A 56 -2.77 -6.04 -10.17
C ALA A 56 -2.62 -7.04 -11.32
N THR A 57 -3.69 -7.77 -11.67
CA THR A 57 -3.66 -8.77 -12.76
C THR A 57 -3.77 -8.16 -14.15
N GLY A 58 -4.52 -7.07 -14.27
CA GLY A 58 -4.88 -6.44 -15.54
C GLY A 58 -4.04 -5.22 -15.89
N HIS A 59 -2.97 -4.96 -15.14
CA HIS A 59 -2.19 -3.72 -15.22
C HIS A 59 -1.82 -3.31 -16.65
N GLU A 60 -1.31 -4.25 -17.47
CA GLU A 60 -0.92 -3.98 -18.86
C GLU A 60 -2.10 -3.68 -19.80
N HIS A 61 -3.33 -3.93 -19.37
CA HIS A 61 -4.55 -3.71 -20.13
C HIS A 61 -5.35 -2.49 -19.69
N ILE A 62 -5.02 -1.89 -18.55
CA ILE A 62 -5.75 -0.72 -18.02
C ILE A 62 -5.41 0.51 -18.85
N GLU A 63 -4.13 0.88 -18.90
CA GLU A 63 -3.64 2.03 -19.66
C GLU A 63 -2.25 1.71 -20.25
N PRO A 64 -2.18 0.88 -21.31
CA PRO A 64 -0.90 0.45 -21.89
C PRO A 64 -0.04 1.61 -22.40
N GLU A 65 -0.66 2.69 -22.86
CA GLU A 65 0.06 3.88 -23.33
C GLU A 65 0.76 4.63 -22.21
N LEU A 66 0.20 4.63 -20.99
CA LEU A 66 0.84 5.22 -19.83
C LEU A 66 2.08 4.42 -19.43
N LEU A 67 2.00 3.08 -19.48
CA LEU A 67 3.18 2.23 -19.29
C LEU A 67 4.24 2.46 -20.36
N ASN A 68 3.85 2.66 -21.64
CA ASN A 68 4.79 3.01 -22.71
C ASN A 68 5.50 4.34 -22.43
N TRP A 69 4.76 5.33 -21.92
CA TRP A 69 5.33 6.62 -21.54
C TRP A 69 6.31 6.50 -20.37
N ILE A 70 5.96 5.71 -19.34
CA ILE A 70 6.86 5.41 -18.21
C ILE A 70 8.11 4.67 -18.70
N ASP A 71 7.97 3.69 -19.59
CA ASP A 71 9.09 2.94 -20.14
C ASP A 71 10.09 3.79 -20.92
N ALA A 72 9.61 4.88 -21.53
CA ALA A 72 10.44 5.83 -22.26
C ALA A 72 11.17 6.83 -21.33
N MET A 73 10.85 6.84 -20.03
CA MET A 73 11.50 7.76 -19.09
C MET A 73 12.98 7.40 -18.87
N PRO A 74 13.88 8.41 -18.83
CA PRO A 74 15.25 8.17 -18.41
C PRO A 74 15.32 7.69 -16.95
N PRO A 75 16.27 6.80 -16.61
CA PRO A 75 16.55 6.46 -15.22
C PRO A 75 16.82 7.72 -14.39
N ARG A 76 16.38 7.74 -13.13
CA ARG A 76 16.53 8.87 -12.19
C ARG A 76 15.82 10.16 -12.62
N SER A 77 14.95 10.11 -13.63
CA SER A 77 14.02 11.20 -13.91
C SER A 77 12.97 11.30 -12.80
N VAL A 78 12.29 12.45 -12.72
CA VAL A 78 11.29 12.71 -11.68
C VAL A 78 9.88 12.61 -12.28
N MET A 79 9.02 11.79 -11.67
CA MET A 79 7.59 11.70 -12.00
C MET A 79 6.75 12.17 -10.82
N TYR A 80 5.80 13.06 -11.08
CA TYR A 80 4.76 13.45 -10.12
C TYR A 80 3.46 12.77 -10.52
N ASP A 81 2.96 11.86 -9.70
CA ASP A 81 1.69 11.15 -9.91
C ASP A 81 0.60 11.79 -9.05
N ILE A 82 -0.20 12.67 -9.65
CA ILE A 82 -1.26 13.41 -8.96
C ILE A 82 -2.57 12.65 -9.07
N GLY A 83 -3.12 12.22 -7.94
CA GLY A 83 -4.28 11.32 -7.92
C GLY A 83 -3.85 9.87 -8.20
N ALA A 84 -2.77 9.45 -7.54
CA ALA A 84 -2.13 8.15 -7.76
C ALA A 84 -3.04 6.96 -7.49
N SER A 85 -4.20 7.16 -6.85
CA SER A 85 -5.16 6.11 -6.52
C SER A 85 -4.44 5.00 -5.76
N ASN A 86 -4.59 3.74 -6.17
CA ASN A 86 -3.90 2.60 -5.57
C ASN A 86 -2.42 2.44 -6.00
N GLY A 87 -1.85 3.38 -6.75
CA GLY A 87 -0.41 3.46 -6.99
C GLY A 87 0.18 2.53 -8.04
N ILE A 88 -0.62 1.82 -8.83
CA ILE A 88 -0.10 0.78 -9.74
C ILE A 88 0.97 1.32 -10.70
N PHE A 89 0.75 2.52 -11.27
CA PHE A 89 1.70 3.15 -12.18
C PHE A 89 2.89 3.78 -11.46
N SER A 90 2.65 4.38 -10.28
CA SER A 90 3.70 4.91 -9.41
C SER A 90 4.73 3.84 -9.02
N VAL A 91 4.27 2.68 -8.54
CA VAL A 91 5.14 1.56 -8.15
C VAL A 91 5.90 1.00 -9.35
N TYR A 92 5.23 0.87 -10.50
CA TYR A 92 5.88 0.42 -11.73
C TYR A 92 6.99 1.37 -12.18
N ALA A 93 6.74 2.68 -12.19
CA ALA A 93 7.75 3.69 -12.53
C ALA A 93 8.92 3.67 -11.53
N ALA A 94 8.65 3.54 -10.24
CA ALA A 94 9.69 3.43 -9.21
C ALA A 94 10.57 2.17 -9.43
N ALA A 95 9.95 1.03 -9.76
CA ALA A 95 10.67 -0.21 -10.06
C ALA A 95 11.54 -0.10 -11.33
N LYS A 96 11.19 0.80 -12.26
CA LYS A 96 11.99 1.17 -13.43
C LYS A 96 13.16 2.12 -13.11
N GLY A 97 13.27 2.59 -11.87
CA GLY A 97 14.31 3.52 -11.43
C GLY A 97 13.97 4.99 -11.63
N VAL A 98 12.69 5.34 -11.79
CA VAL A 98 12.20 6.72 -11.78
C VAL A 98 12.03 7.18 -10.33
N ASP A 99 12.39 8.44 -10.04
CA ASP A 99 12.12 9.07 -8.74
C ASP A 99 10.67 9.56 -8.71
N VAL A 100 9.80 8.84 -8.00
CA VAL A 100 8.34 9.06 -8.01
C VAL A 100 7.87 9.82 -6.77
N TYR A 101 7.02 10.83 -6.99
CA TYR A 101 6.27 11.53 -5.96
C TYR A 101 4.78 11.33 -6.22
N ALA A 102 4.15 10.47 -5.43
CA ALA A 102 2.73 10.12 -5.55
C ALA A 102 1.88 10.90 -4.55
N PHE A 103 0.75 11.44 -5.00
CA PHE A 103 -0.17 12.23 -4.18
C PHE A 103 -1.57 11.63 -4.29
N GLU A 104 -2.15 11.28 -3.15
CA GLU A 104 -3.49 10.70 -3.09
C GLU A 104 -4.23 11.19 -1.83
N PRO A 105 -5.36 11.89 -1.97
CA PRO A 105 -6.12 12.40 -0.83
C PRO A 105 -7.01 11.35 -0.16
N ASP A 106 -7.41 10.27 -0.85
CA ASP A 106 -8.21 9.22 -0.23
C ASP A 106 -7.36 8.38 0.74
N PRO A 107 -7.72 8.30 2.04
CA PRO A 107 -6.92 7.59 3.03
C PRO A 107 -6.76 6.08 2.74
N SER A 108 -7.75 5.45 2.10
CA SER A 108 -7.70 4.01 1.82
C SER A 108 -6.74 3.71 0.68
N ASN A 109 -6.71 4.56 -0.34
CA ASN A 109 -5.75 4.48 -1.41
C ASN A 109 -4.34 4.90 -0.96
N TYR A 110 -4.23 6.00 -0.20
CA TYR A 110 -2.96 6.45 0.39
C TYR A 110 -2.31 5.36 1.26
N PHE A 111 -3.11 4.63 2.03
CA PHE A 111 -2.63 3.47 2.79
C PHE A 111 -1.90 2.46 1.90
N LEU A 112 -2.40 2.17 0.70
CA LEU A 112 -1.77 1.24 -0.25
C LEU A 112 -0.42 1.77 -0.79
N LEU A 113 -0.22 3.09 -0.84
CA LEU A 113 1.04 3.72 -1.26
C LEU A 113 2.12 3.72 -0.16
N SER A 114 1.69 3.51 1.09
CA SER A 114 2.56 3.61 2.27
C SER A 114 3.17 2.28 2.74
N LEU A 115 2.86 1.20 2.02
CA LEU A 115 3.29 -0.17 2.29
C LEU A 115 4.37 -0.60 1.30
#